data_AF-A0A937DRY4-F1
#
_entry.id   AF-A0A937DRY4-F1
#
_cell.length_a   1.000
_cell.length_b   1.000
_cell.length_c   1.000
_cell.angle_alpha   90.00
_cell.angle_beta   90.00
_cell.angle_gamma   90.00
#
_symmetry.space_group_name_H-M   'P 1'
#
loop_
_entity.id
_entity.type
_entity.pdbx_description
1 polymer ?
#
loop_
_entity_poly.entity_id
_entity_poly.type
_entity_poly.pdbx_seq_one_letter_code
_entity_poly.pdbx_strand_id
1 'polypeptide(L)'
;YKVMGLAPYGQPKFVEQMKEIVRLDNDGTFALNLRYFRHASGEGANYQVKDGIPSGGRLWSDELTKLLGPARDPKASLEDRHRDIARSAQVTYENAFFNLLSALHRRYEADAVVLAGGCAYNSVANGKVLERSPYKRPDGQAAGGEAGGAIGAASATWQKPGGATKKPSFVMDHAYWGPSATPDQIAAAIGRRRADFDAAGCRIERIADEATLCRHTAQAIAEGKVIGWFQGRLEWGPRALGNRSILGDPRRADMKDILNLKIKRRESFRPFAPSILRESVPDWFETDDDVPFMMQVFRIREEKRKEIPAVTHVDGTGRLQTVTWGGNPRYARLISAFHDLTGVPIVLNTSFNENEPVVCKPEEAIDCFLRTKMDVLVLGDTLVQR
;
A
#
# COMPACT_ATOMS: atom_id res chain seq x y z
N TYR A 1 2.41 0.14 9.38
CA TYR A 1 1.25 0.76 8.70
C TYR A 1 0.28 1.50 9.63
N LYS A 2 -0.21 0.92 10.74
CA LYS A 2 -1.21 1.61 11.60
C LYS A 2 -0.68 2.90 12.24
N VAL A 3 0.52 2.86 12.81
CA VAL A 3 1.19 4.05 13.41
C VAL A 3 1.32 5.16 12.37
N MET A 4 1.87 4.83 11.20
CA MET A 4 1.99 5.77 10.06
C MET A 4 0.64 6.35 9.61
N GLY A 5 -0.43 5.54 9.55
CA GLY A 5 -1.76 6.03 9.19
C GLY A 5 -2.44 6.88 10.27
N LEU A 6 -2.10 6.66 11.55
CA LEU A 6 -2.63 7.44 12.68
C LEU A 6 -1.86 8.75 12.88
N ALA A 7 -0.58 8.79 12.50
CA ALA A 7 0.31 9.93 12.73
C ALA A 7 -0.22 11.29 12.24
N PRO A 8 -0.88 11.43 11.07
CA PRO A 8 -1.44 12.70 10.62
C PRO A 8 -2.53 13.30 11.53
N TYR A 9 -3.12 12.51 12.41
CA TYR A 9 -4.18 12.95 13.33
C TYR A 9 -3.65 13.43 14.69
N GLY A 10 -2.34 13.40 14.90
CA GLY A 10 -1.71 13.74 16.18
C GLY A 10 -0.70 14.88 16.08
N GLN A 11 -0.24 15.33 17.24
CA GLN A 11 0.79 16.34 17.41
C GLN A 11 2.09 15.71 17.96
N PRO A 12 3.28 16.23 17.62
CA PRO A 12 4.57 15.63 17.99
C PRO A 12 4.95 15.90 19.46
N LYS A 13 4.04 15.66 20.42
CA LYS A 13 4.22 16.01 21.84
C LYS A 13 5.14 15.07 22.63
N PHE A 14 5.48 13.91 22.07
CA PHE A 14 6.30 12.88 22.73
C PHE A 14 7.71 12.77 22.11
N VAL A 15 8.15 13.72 21.29
CA VAL A 15 9.44 13.62 20.59
C VAL A 15 10.62 13.56 21.57
N GLU A 16 10.56 14.28 22.70
CA GLU A 16 11.62 14.20 23.73
C GLU A 16 11.70 12.82 24.37
N GLN A 17 10.56 12.21 24.71
CA GLN A 17 10.48 10.84 25.21
C GLN A 17 11.01 9.85 24.15
N MET A 18 10.71 10.07 22.87
CA MET A 18 11.21 9.21 21.80
C MET A 18 12.74 9.26 21.65
N LYS A 19 13.39 10.39 21.99
CA LYS A 19 14.87 10.48 22.04
C LYS A 19 15.48 9.59 23.12
N GLU A 20 14.73 9.28 24.18
CA GLU A 20 15.20 8.33 25.18
C GLU A 20 15.22 6.90 24.63
N ILE A 21 14.32 6.58 23.70
CA ILE A 21 14.17 5.25 23.09
C ILE A 21 15.19 5.04 21.97
N VAL A 22 15.34 6.05 21.10
CA VAL A 22 16.26 6.03 19.96
C VAL A 22 17.13 7.28 20.01
N ARG A 23 18.42 7.08 20.22
CA ARG A 23 19.43 8.15 20.19
C ARG A 23 20.06 8.19 18.80
N LEU A 24 20.19 9.39 18.25
CA LEU A 24 20.83 9.61 16.96
C LEU A 24 22.26 10.08 17.22
N ASP A 25 23.21 9.51 16.49
CA ASP A 25 24.61 9.88 16.55
C ASP A 25 24.97 10.80 15.37
N ASN A 26 25.95 11.67 15.56
CA ASN A 26 26.33 12.67 14.55
C ASN A 26 26.95 12.06 13.28
N ASP A 27 27.39 10.80 13.35
CA ASP A 27 27.96 10.06 12.22
C ASP A 27 26.89 9.48 11.27
N GLY A 28 25.61 9.68 11.57
CA GLY A 28 24.48 9.14 10.83
C GLY A 28 23.88 7.87 11.41
N THR A 29 24.52 7.28 12.42
CA THR A 29 24.02 6.08 13.07
C THR A 29 22.99 6.40 14.14
N PHE A 30 22.46 5.37 14.77
CA PHE A 30 21.52 5.49 15.88
C PHE A 30 21.65 4.27 16.80
N ALA A 31 21.35 4.49 18.08
CA ALA A 31 21.36 3.45 19.09
C ALA A 31 19.99 3.35 19.77
N LEU A 32 19.51 2.11 19.91
CA LEU A 32 18.33 1.81 20.72
C LEU A 32 18.72 1.79 22.20
N ASN A 33 17.90 2.42 23.03
CA ASN A 33 17.98 2.24 24.47
C ASN A 33 17.29 0.92 24.85
N LEU A 34 18.10 -0.11 25.00
CA LEU A 34 17.65 -1.49 25.17
C LEU A 34 16.81 -1.72 26.44
N ARG A 35 16.84 -0.81 27.43
CA ARG A 35 16.01 -0.89 28.64
C ARG A 35 14.52 -0.97 28.36
N TYR A 36 14.07 -0.47 27.21
CA TYR A 36 12.67 -0.44 26.81
C TYR A 36 12.18 -1.72 26.14
N PHE A 37 13.07 -2.66 25.82
CA PHE A 37 12.75 -3.82 24.99
C PHE A 37 13.07 -5.14 25.68
N ARG A 38 12.09 -6.04 25.79
CA ARG A 38 12.23 -7.31 26.50
C ARG A 38 13.13 -8.34 25.80
N HIS A 39 13.26 -8.23 24.47
CA HIS A 39 14.17 -9.12 23.74
C HIS A 39 15.63 -8.91 24.16
N ALA A 40 16.00 -7.70 24.61
CA ALA A 40 17.35 -7.40 25.07
C ALA A 40 17.65 -7.94 26.48
N SER A 41 16.62 -8.21 27.30
CA SER A 41 16.76 -8.81 28.63
C SER A 41 16.68 -10.34 28.62
N GLY A 42 16.68 -10.98 27.44
CA GLY A 42 16.58 -12.44 27.31
C GLY A 42 15.16 -13.00 27.51
N GLU A 43 14.18 -12.16 27.83
CA GLU A 43 12.78 -12.57 28.02
C GLU A 43 12.03 -12.80 26.70
N GLY A 44 12.67 -12.45 25.57
CA GLY A 44 12.17 -12.70 24.22
C GLY A 44 10.80 -12.09 23.92
N ALA A 45 10.29 -12.36 22.71
CA ALA A 45 8.92 -12.02 22.33
C ALA A 45 7.91 -13.10 22.77
N ASN A 46 8.34 -14.21 23.37
CA ASN A 46 7.53 -15.42 23.60
C ASN A 46 6.66 -15.79 22.40
N TYR A 47 7.29 -15.81 21.21
CA TYR A 47 6.59 -16.09 19.97
C TYR A 47 6.20 -17.57 19.92
N GLN A 48 4.92 -17.84 19.70
CA GLN A 48 4.38 -19.18 19.55
C GLN A 48 3.58 -19.27 18.26
N VAL A 49 3.77 -20.34 17.50
CA VAL A 49 2.94 -20.65 16.34
C VAL A 49 2.06 -21.83 16.74
N LYS A 50 0.74 -21.62 16.81
CA LYS A 50 -0.24 -22.67 17.06
C LYS A 50 -1.19 -22.74 15.87
N ASP A 51 -1.35 -23.91 15.29
CA ASP A 51 -2.21 -24.14 14.11
C ASP A 51 -1.89 -23.20 12.93
N GLY A 52 -0.60 -22.88 12.73
CA GLY A 52 -0.14 -21.94 11.72
C GLY A 52 -0.39 -20.47 12.04
N ILE A 53 -0.98 -20.15 13.19
CA ILE A 53 -1.26 -18.78 13.64
C ILE A 53 -0.12 -18.33 14.56
N PRO A 54 0.69 -17.34 14.15
CA PRO A 54 1.68 -16.77 15.03
C PRO A 54 1.03 -15.89 16.11
N SER A 55 1.49 -16.03 17.34
CA SER A 55 1.15 -15.18 18.47
C SER A 55 2.45 -14.70 19.12
N GLY A 56 2.52 -13.41 19.40
CA GLY A 56 3.64 -12.79 20.11
C GLY A 56 3.19 -12.28 21.47
N GLY A 57 4.05 -12.44 22.47
CA GLY A 57 3.95 -11.74 23.73
C GLY A 57 4.32 -10.26 23.62
N ARG A 58 4.25 -9.58 24.76
CA ARG A 58 4.62 -8.16 24.89
C ARG A 58 6.10 -7.95 24.55
N LEU A 59 6.40 -7.06 23.61
CA LEU A 59 7.78 -6.78 23.12
C LEU A 59 8.53 -5.73 23.95
N TRP A 60 7.83 -4.93 24.75
CA TRP A 60 8.37 -3.79 25.48
C TRP A 60 8.36 -4.01 26.99
N SER A 61 9.31 -3.41 27.71
CA SER A 61 9.41 -3.49 29.17
C SER A 61 8.44 -2.53 29.87
N ASP A 62 8.35 -2.60 31.20
CA ASP A 62 7.56 -1.67 32.02
C ASP A 62 8.10 -0.24 31.98
N GLU A 63 9.38 -0.05 31.66
CA GLU A 63 9.97 1.27 31.46
C GLU A 63 9.32 2.02 30.30
N LEU A 64 8.92 1.32 29.22
CA LEU A 64 8.23 1.98 28.11
C LEU A 64 6.83 2.44 28.52
N THR A 65 6.18 1.67 29.40
CA THR A 65 4.88 2.03 29.97
C THR A 65 4.99 3.18 30.96
N LYS A 66 6.08 3.30 31.73
CA LYS A 66 6.32 4.49 32.55
C LYS A 66 6.54 5.73 31.69
N LEU A 67 7.27 5.58 30.57
CA LEU A 67 7.62 6.69 29.67
C LEU A 67 6.44 7.20 28.84
N LEU A 68 5.71 6.30 28.16
CA LEU A 68 4.65 6.65 27.21
C LEU A 68 3.25 6.43 27.79
N GLY A 69 3.16 5.90 29.01
CA GLY A 69 1.96 5.46 29.72
C GLY A 69 1.44 4.08 29.29
N PRO A 70 0.27 3.64 29.80
CA PRO A 70 -0.25 2.29 29.58
C PRO A 70 -0.56 1.98 28.11
N ALA A 71 -0.48 0.70 27.77
CA ALA A 71 -0.96 0.19 26.48
C ALA A 71 -2.48 0.33 26.40
N ARG A 72 -2.98 0.70 25.21
CA ARG A 72 -4.42 0.81 24.95
C ARG A 72 -5.07 -0.56 24.98
N ASP A 73 -6.21 -0.70 25.67
CA ASP A 73 -7.11 -1.82 25.47
C ASP A 73 -7.59 -1.81 24.00
N PRO A 74 -7.44 -2.90 23.22
CA PRO A 74 -7.93 -2.98 21.85
C PRO A 74 -9.39 -2.54 21.66
N LYS A 75 -10.25 -2.74 22.67
CA LYS A 75 -11.68 -2.35 22.68
C LYS A 75 -11.93 -0.89 23.04
N ALA A 76 -10.98 -0.22 23.70
CA ALA A 76 -11.11 1.18 24.07
C ALA A 76 -10.97 2.11 22.86
N SER A 77 -11.60 3.29 22.92
CA SER A 77 -11.48 4.31 21.89
C SER A 77 -10.03 4.79 21.71
N LEU A 78 -9.73 5.31 20.52
CA LEU A 78 -8.51 6.06 20.30
C LEU A 78 -8.65 7.48 20.88
N GLU A 79 -7.59 7.93 21.54
CA GLU A 79 -7.51 9.22 22.23
C GLU A 79 -6.38 10.04 21.63
N ASP A 80 -6.35 11.35 21.90
CA ASP A 80 -5.31 12.25 21.41
C ASP A 80 -3.91 11.82 21.82
N ARG A 81 -3.73 11.29 23.04
CA ARG A 81 -2.43 10.74 23.45
C ARG A 81 -1.94 9.63 22.52
N HIS A 82 -2.82 8.74 22.06
CA HIS A 82 -2.45 7.67 21.13
C HIS A 82 -2.02 8.24 19.76
N ARG A 83 -2.71 9.29 19.29
CA ARG A 83 -2.38 10.00 18.05
C ARG A 83 -1.06 10.74 18.19
N ASP A 84 -0.84 11.42 19.31
CA ASP A 84 0.36 12.18 19.62
C ASP A 84 1.60 11.27 19.74
N ILE A 85 1.45 10.09 20.36
CA ILE A 85 2.51 9.05 20.38
C ILE A 85 2.82 8.58 18.95
N ALA A 86 1.80 8.29 18.14
CA ALA A 86 2.00 7.85 16.76
C ALA A 86 2.69 8.92 15.89
N ARG A 87 2.29 10.19 16.04
CA ARG A 87 2.93 11.33 15.37
C ARG A 87 4.39 11.46 15.78
N SER A 88 4.66 11.40 17.08
CA SER A 88 6.02 11.54 17.62
C SER A 88 6.92 10.38 17.16
N ALA A 89 6.41 9.15 17.15
CA ALA A 89 7.13 7.98 16.65
C ALA A 89 7.47 8.11 15.14
N GLN A 90 6.53 8.62 14.34
CA GLN A 90 6.78 8.88 12.91
C GLN A 90 7.84 9.96 12.71
N VAL A 91 7.80 11.06 13.49
CA VAL A 91 8.83 12.12 13.44
C VAL A 91 10.20 11.57 13.83
N THR A 92 10.30 10.79 14.90
CA THR A 92 11.56 10.18 15.34
C THR A 92 12.10 9.20 14.29
N TYR A 93 11.22 8.38 13.70
CA TYR A 93 11.61 7.50 12.59
C TYR A 93 12.17 8.30 11.41
N GLU A 94 11.50 9.37 10.99
CA GLU A 94 11.99 10.24 9.92
C GLU A 94 13.34 10.87 10.26
N ASN A 95 13.52 11.34 11.49
CA ASN A 95 14.80 11.92 11.92
C ASN A 95 15.94 10.89 11.84
N ALA A 96 15.71 9.65 12.29
CA ALA A 96 16.69 8.57 12.17
C ALA A 96 16.98 8.22 10.70
N PHE A 97 15.93 8.12 9.89
CA PHE A 97 16.02 7.82 8.47
C PHE A 97 16.84 8.87 7.71
N PHE A 98 16.54 10.16 7.91
CA PHE A 98 17.28 11.24 7.25
C PHE A 98 18.69 11.43 7.82
N ASN A 99 18.95 11.08 9.08
CA ASN A 99 20.30 11.04 9.63
C ASN A 99 21.19 10.04 8.87
N LEU A 100 20.68 8.82 8.67
CA LEU A 100 21.36 7.78 7.87
C LEU A 100 21.59 8.22 6.43
N LEU A 101 20.56 8.75 5.77
CA LEU A 101 20.67 9.21 4.38
C LEU A 101 21.70 10.32 4.22
N SER A 102 21.77 11.25 5.18
CA SER A 102 22.74 12.34 5.16
C SER A 102 24.18 11.82 5.27
N ALA A 103 24.42 10.87 6.16
CA ALA A 103 25.74 10.25 6.29
C ALA A 103 26.14 9.41 5.09
N LEU A 104 25.18 8.67 4.51
CA LEU A 104 25.40 7.90 3.29
C LEU A 104 25.77 8.85 2.13
N HIS A 105 25.07 9.96 1.98
CA HIS A 105 25.38 10.94 0.94
C HIS A 105 26.74 11.59 1.17
N ARG A 106 27.09 11.99 2.41
CA ARG A 106 28.44 12.53 2.70
C ARG A 106 29.58 11.56 2.33
N ARG A 107 29.33 10.25 2.40
CA ARG A 107 30.33 9.22 2.12
C ARG A 107 30.49 8.92 0.63
N TYR A 108 29.40 8.96 -0.13
CA TYR A 108 29.39 8.46 -1.51
C TYR A 108 29.05 9.53 -2.56
N GLU A 109 28.50 10.67 -2.16
CA GLU A 109 28.12 11.80 -3.03
C GLU A 109 27.27 11.39 -4.24
N ALA A 110 26.46 10.34 -4.07
CA ALA A 110 25.63 9.79 -5.12
C ALA A 110 24.29 10.54 -5.20
N ASP A 111 23.87 10.87 -6.43
CA ASP A 111 22.55 11.44 -6.70
C ASP A 111 21.39 10.45 -6.47
N ALA A 112 21.66 9.14 -6.50
CA ALA A 112 20.66 8.09 -6.40
C ALA A 112 20.77 7.33 -5.08
N VAL A 113 19.62 6.91 -4.55
CA VAL A 113 19.54 6.07 -3.35
C VAL A 113 18.51 4.96 -3.55
N VAL A 114 18.86 3.75 -3.15
CA VAL A 114 17.96 2.59 -3.19
C VAL A 114 17.51 2.25 -1.76
N LEU A 115 16.21 2.11 -1.56
CA LEU A 115 15.59 1.82 -0.28
C LEU A 115 15.11 0.37 -0.23
N ALA A 116 15.60 -0.38 0.75
CA ALA A 116 15.19 -1.76 1.03
C ALA A 116 15.13 -2.02 2.55
N GLY A 117 14.70 -3.22 2.92
CA GLY A 117 14.35 -3.60 4.29
C GLY A 117 12.91 -3.20 4.66
N GLY A 118 12.37 -3.82 5.72
CA GLY A 118 10.98 -3.58 6.15
C GLY A 118 10.67 -2.12 6.49
N CYS A 119 11.69 -1.36 6.90
CA CYS A 119 11.60 0.07 7.13
C CYS A 119 11.28 0.86 5.85
N ALA A 120 11.75 0.41 4.68
CA ALA A 120 11.47 1.06 3.39
C ALA A 120 9.98 1.06 3.01
N TYR A 121 9.11 0.34 3.72
CA TYR A 121 7.65 0.46 3.55
C TYR A 121 7.05 1.73 4.19
N ASN A 122 7.86 2.57 4.84
CA ASN A 122 7.41 3.87 5.36
C ASN A 122 7.29 4.88 4.21
N SER A 123 6.17 4.80 3.49
CA SER A 123 5.93 5.65 2.31
C SER A 123 5.86 7.15 2.62
N VAL A 124 5.59 7.52 3.89
CA VAL A 124 5.61 8.92 4.33
C VAL A 124 7.04 9.46 4.38
N ALA A 125 8.00 8.67 4.88
CA ALA A 125 9.40 9.07 4.88
C ALA A 125 9.99 9.05 3.46
N ASN A 126 9.69 8.02 2.67
CA ASN A 126 10.16 7.89 1.29
C ASN A 126 9.71 9.08 0.43
N GLY A 127 8.45 9.52 0.56
CA GLY A 127 7.92 10.67 -0.18
C GLY A 127 8.61 12.01 0.14
N LYS A 128 9.37 12.07 1.24
CA LYS A 128 10.13 13.26 1.65
C LYS A 128 11.61 13.18 1.25
N VAL A 129 12.07 12.13 0.56
CA VAL A 129 13.49 11.98 0.19
C VAL A 129 13.95 13.12 -0.72
N LEU A 130 13.15 13.45 -1.74
CA LEU A 130 13.44 14.57 -2.65
C LEU A 130 13.40 15.94 -1.95
N GLU A 131 12.58 16.10 -0.90
CA GLU A 131 12.41 17.36 -0.17
C GLU A 131 13.49 17.56 0.91
N ARG A 132 13.85 16.50 1.64
CA ARG A 132 14.63 16.56 2.89
C ARG A 132 16.03 15.95 2.78
N SER A 133 16.48 15.62 1.58
CA SER A 133 17.80 15.06 1.35
C SER A 133 18.39 15.56 0.02
N PRO A 134 19.71 15.45 -0.19
CA PRO A 134 20.35 15.82 -1.45
C PRO A 134 20.10 14.81 -2.60
N TYR A 135 19.46 13.68 -2.32
CA TYR A 135 19.19 12.66 -3.35
C TYR A 135 18.16 13.15 -4.36
N LYS A 136 18.43 12.90 -5.64
CA LYS A 136 17.59 13.28 -6.79
C LYS A 136 16.81 12.11 -7.37
N ARG A 137 17.24 10.88 -7.10
CA ARG A 137 16.65 9.64 -7.65
C ARG A 137 16.48 8.58 -6.55
N PRO A 138 15.45 8.71 -5.69
CA PRO A 138 15.08 7.63 -4.79
C PRO A 138 14.44 6.49 -5.59
N ASP A 139 14.87 5.26 -5.31
CA ASP A 139 14.25 4.06 -5.85
C ASP A 139 13.87 3.11 -4.70
N GLY A 140 12.72 2.45 -4.85
CA GLY A 140 12.18 1.52 -3.87
C GLY A 140 11.43 0.39 -4.55
N GLN A 141 11.89 -0.83 -4.34
CA GLN A 141 11.25 -2.01 -4.95
C GLN A 141 9.87 -2.33 -4.33
N ALA A 142 8.99 -2.96 -5.13
CA ALA A 142 7.63 -3.33 -4.75
C ALA A 142 7.55 -4.19 -3.46
N ALA A 143 8.56 -5.04 -3.24
CA ALA A 143 8.67 -5.90 -2.06
C ALA A 143 9.91 -5.56 -1.21
N GLY A 144 10.06 -4.30 -0.80
CA GLY A 144 11.23 -3.81 -0.06
C GLY A 144 11.58 -4.58 1.23
N GLY A 145 10.64 -5.27 1.86
CA GLY A 145 10.87 -6.06 3.07
C GLY A 145 11.51 -7.44 2.83
N GLU A 146 11.32 -8.36 3.78
CA GLU A 146 11.93 -9.69 3.75
C GLU A 146 11.57 -10.52 2.51
N ALA A 147 10.35 -10.35 1.98
CA ALA A 147 9.93 -10.99 0.74
C ALA A 147 10.88 -10.67 -0.43
N GLY A 148 11.47 -9.47 -0.47
CA GLY A 148 12.45 -9.06 -1.47
C GLY A 148 13.80 -9.77 -1.39
N GLY A 149 14.10 -10.41 -0.26
CA GLY A 149 15.36 -11.11 -0.02
C GLY A 149 15.62 -12.25 -1.02
N ALA A 150 14.56 -12.90 -1.52
CA ALA A 150 14.69 -13.98 -2.51
C ALA A 150 15.27 -13.47 -3.85
N ILE A 151 14.78 -12.33 -4.36
CA ILE A 151 15.33 -11.72 -5.57
C ILE A 151 16.74 -11.20 -5.29
N GLY A 152 16.96 -10.56 -4.13
CA GLY A 152 18.29 -10.09 -3.73
C GLY A 152 19.34 -11.22 -3.72
N ALA A 153 19.01 -12.38 -3.15
CA ALA A 153 19.88 -13.55 -3.10
C ALA A 153 20.16 -14.15 -4.49
N ALA A 154 19.13 -14.23 -5.34
CA ALA A 154 19.28 -14.69 -6.72
C ALA A 154 20.17 -13.73 -7.53
N SER A 155 19.93 -12.43 -7.44
CA SER A 155 20.75 -11.40 -8.12
C SER A 155 22.19 -11.38 -7.63
N ALA A 156 22.42 -11.49 -6.32
CA ALA A 156 23.78 -11.56 -5.75
C ALA A 156 24.53 -12.82 -6.21
N THR A 157 23.83 -13.95 -6.37
CA THR A 157 24.42 -15.18 -6.90
C THR A 157 24.73 -15.07 -8.39
N TRP A 158 23.81 -14.49 -9.17
CA TRP A 158 23.98 -14.25 -10.61
C TRP A 158 25.18 -13.34 -10.93
N GLN A 159 25.48 -12.37 -10.06
CA GLN A 159 26.59 -11.44 -10.23
C GLN A 159 27.97 -12.03 -9.86
N LYS A 160 28.06 -13.26 -9.33
CA LYS A 160 29.34 -13.89 -9.01
C LYS A 160 30.16 -14.17 -10.29
N PRO A 161 31.51 -14.17 -10.22
CA PRO A 161 32.37 -14.43 -11.38
C PRO A 161 31.99 -15.74 -12.07
N GLY A 162 31.65 -15.66 -13.37
CA GLY A 162 31.13 -16.76 -14.19
C GLY A 162 29.64 -16.67 -14.53
N GLY A 163 28.87 -15.78 -13.89
CA GLY A 163 27.41 -15.65 -14.11
C GLY A 163 26.95 -14.58 -15.10
N ALA A 164 27.73 -13.51 -15.34
CA ALA A 164 27.34 -12.46 -16.29
C ALA A 164 28.55 -11.76 -16.93
N THR A 165 28.62 -11.78 -18.27
CA THR A 165 29.57 -10.97 -19.06
C THR A 165 29.00 -9.59 -19.42
N LYS A 166 27.72 -9.33 -19.11
CA LYS A 166 27.03 -8.07 -19.41
C LYS A 166 26.51 -7.41 -18.13
N LYS A 167 26.56 -6.08 -18.08
CA LYS A 167 25.87 -5.29 -17.06
C LYS A 167 24.37 -5.62 -17.09
N PRO A 168 23.72 -5.89 -15.95
CA PRO A 168 22.27 -6.09 -15.91
C PRO A 168 21.56 -4.83 -16.43
N SER A 169 20.65 -5.00 -17.38
CA SER A 169 19.82 -3.93 -17.94
C SER A 169 18.38 -3.95 -17.43
N PHE A 170 18.08 -4.82 -16.46
CA PHE A 170 16.74 -5.00 -15.93
C PHE A 170 16.34 -3.81 -15.05
N VAL A 171 15.14 -3.28 -15.30
CA VAL A 171 14.46 -2.30 -14.46
C VAL A 171 13.14 -2.91 -14.03
N MET A 172 12.84 -2.85 -12.73
CA MET A 172 11.53 -3.26 -12.24
C MET A 172 10.57 -2.09 -12.39
N ASP A 173 9.83 -2.04 -13.49
CA ASP A 173 8.81 -1.04 -13.78
C ASP A 173 7.39 -1.51 -13.42
N HIS A 174 7.23 -2.81 -13.12
CA HIS A 174 5.99 -3.40 -12.63
C HIS A 174 6.21 -4.52 -11.60
N ALA A 175 5.15 -4.85 -10.86
CA ALA A 175 5.16 -5.88 -9.82
C ALA A 175 4.44 -7.19 -10.20
N TYR A 176 3.91 -7.31 -11.41
CA TYR A 176 3.03 -8.43 -11.84
C TYR A 176 3.76 -9.78 -12.07
N TRP A 177 4.47 -10.29 -11.07
CA TRP A 177 5.29 -11.50 -11.15
C TRP A 177 4.61 -12.75 -10.59
N GLY A 178 3.48 -12.60 -9.89
CA GLY A 178 2.70 -13.69 -9.33
C GLY A 178 1.90 -14.49 -10.36
N PRO A 179 1.11 -15.48 -9.93
CA PRO A 179 0.27 -16.28 -10.81
C PRO A 179 -0.86 -15.47 -11.44
N SER A 180 -1.32 -15.91 -12.61
CA SER A 180 -2.56 -15.47 -13.26
C SER A 180 -3.54 -16.63 -13.38
N ALA A 181 -4.82 -16.33 -13.62
CA ALA A 181 -5.82 -17.33 -13.97
C ALA A 181 -6.12 -17.28 -15.47
N THR A 182 -6.29 -18.44 -16.10
CA THR A 182 -6.73 -18.53 -17.50
C THR A 182 -8.24 -18.27 -17.61
N PRO A 183 -8.74 -17.91 -18.80
CA PRO A 183 -10.19 -17.80 -19.04
C PRO A 183 -10.96 -19.06 -18.63
N ASP A 184 -10.42 -20.25 -18.90
CA ASP A 184 -11.06 -21.53 -18.53
C ASP A 184 -11.09 -21.75 -17.02
N GLN A 185 -10.02 -21.37 -16.30
CA GLN A 185 -10.00 -21.44 -14.85
C GLN A 185 -11.03 -20.50 -14.23
N ILE A 186 -11.18 -19.28 -14.78
CA ILE A 186 -12.19 -18.31 -14.35
C ILE A 186 -13.59 -18.85 -14.63
N ALA A 187 -13.85 -19.33 -15.84
CA ALA A 187 -15.16 -19.88 -16.22
C ALA A 187 -15.53 -21.09 -15.35
N ALA A 188 -14.58 -21.98 -15.07
CA ALA A 188 -14.79 -23.12 -14.18
C ALA A 188 -15.07 -22.70 -12.73
N ALA A 189 -14.36 -21.68 -12.21
CA ALA A 189 -14.61 -21.15 -10.88
C ALA A 189 -16.01 -20.50 -10.76
N ILE A 190 -16.43 -19.75 -11.77
CA ILE A 190 -17.78 -19.16 -11.84
C ILE A 190 -18.84 -20.27 -11.93
N GLY A 191 -18.62 -21.27 -12.78
CA GLY A 191 -19.54 -22.41 -12.93
C GLY A 191 -19.73 -23.19 -11.62
N ARG A 192 -18.65 -23.46 -10.89
CA ARG A 192 -18.70 -24.11 -9.57
C ARG A 192 -19.51 -23.33 -8.53
N ARG A 193 -19.62 -22.01 -8.68
CA ARG A 193 -20.30 -21.10 -7.74
C ARG A 193 -21.60 -20.54 -8.30
N ARG A 194 -22.15 -21.15 -9.36
CA ARG A 194 -23.31 -20.62 -10.06
C ARG A 194 -24.55 -20.49 -9.17
N ALA A 195 -24.84 -21.51 -8.36
CA ALA A 195 -25.96 -21.49 -7.43
C ALA A 195 -25.86 -20.35 -6.40
N ASP A 196 -24.64 -20.02 -5.95
CA ASP A 196 -24.44 -18.91 -5.01
C ASP A 196 -24.65 -17.54 -5.67
N PHE A 197 -24.25 -17.39 -6.94
CA PHE A 197 -24.54 -16.18 -7.71
C PHE A 197 -26.02 -16.01 -7.97
N ASP A 198 -26.72 -17.08 -8.36
CA ASP A 198 -28.17 -17.02 -8.60
C ASP A 198 -28.92 -16.71 -7.29
N ALA A 199 -28.52 -17.31 -6.16
CA ALA A 199 -29.08 -17.02 -4.84
C ALA A 199 -28.81 -15.58 -4.37
N ALA A 200 -27.68 -15.01 -4.79
CA ALA A 200 -27.31 -13.61 -4.54
C ALA A 200 -27.97 -12.61 -5.51
N GLY A 201 -28.76 -13.07 -6.48
CA GLY A 201 -29.40 -12.23 -7.50
C GLY A 201 -28.44 -11.66 -8.54
N CYS A 202 -27.24 -12.24 -8.69
CA CYS A 202 -26.21 -11.66 -9.53
C CYS A 202 -26.46 -11.90 -11.03
N ARG A 203 -26.28 -10.85 -11.84
CA ARG A 203 -26.15 -10.96 -13.30
C ARG A 203 -24.69 -11.23 -13.66
N ILE A 204 -24.47 -12.20 -14.55
CA ILE A 204 -23.14 -12.56 -15.05
C ILE A 204 -23.09 -12.32 -16.56
N GLU A 205 -22.10 -11.57 -17.02
CA GLU A 205 -21.91 -11.23 -18.43
C GLU A 205 -20.42 -11.35 -18.81
N ARG A 206 -20.13 -12.01 -19.93
CA ARG A 206 -18.79 -12.02 -20.51
C ARG A 206 -18.67 -10.91 -21.54
N ILE A 207 -17.71 -10.01 -21.35
CA ILE A 207 -17.45 -8.86 -22.21
C ILE A 207 -16.04 -9.02 -22.78
N ALA A 208 -15.93 -9.61 -23.97
CA ALA A 208 -14.64 -9.91 -24.60
C ALA A 208 -13.89 -8.66 -25.09
N ASP A 209 -14.60 -7.59 -25.47
CA ASP A 209 -13.97 -6.32 -25.84
C ASP A 209 -13.49 -5.57 -24.59
N GLU A 210 -12.18 -5.47 -24.44
CA GLU A 210 -11.54 -4.82 -23.29
C GLU A 210 -11.96 -3.36 -23.14
N ALA A 211 -12.13 -2.62 -24.25
CA ALA A 211 -12.56 -1.23 -24.19
C ALA A 211 -13.97 -1.09 -23.59
N THR A 212 -14.90 -1.95 -24.01
CA THR A 212 -16.25 -2.03 -23.45
C THR A 212 -16.24 -2.44 -21.98
N LEU A 213 -15.45 -3.45 -21.61
CA LEU A 213 -15.31 -3.88 -20.21
C LEU A 213 -14.81 -2.74 -19.33
N CYS A 214 -13.77 -2.03 -19.77
CA CYS A 214 -13.20 -0.88 -19.06
C CYS A 214 -14.22 0.26 -18.93
N ARG A 215 -14.97 0.58 -20.00
CA ARG A 215 -16.03 1.60 -19.95
C ARG A 215 -17.16 1.22 -18.99
N HIS A 216 -17.64 -0.02 -19.03
CA HIS A 216 -18.70 -0.49 -18.13
C HIS A 216 -18.23 -0.46 -16.67
N THR A 217 -16.99 -0.87 -16.43
CA THR A 217 -16.39 -0.82 -15.10
C THR A 217 -16.18 0.61 -14.62
N ALA A 218 -15.69 1.51 -15.48
CA ALA A 218 -15.52 2.94 -15.18
C ALA A 218 -16.86 3.60 -14.87
N GLN A 219 -17.91 3.30 -15.63
CA GLN A 219 -19.27 3.75 -15.37
C GLN A 219 -19.76 3.28 -14.00
N ALA A 220 -19.56 2.01 -13.65
CA ALA A 220 -19.90 1.49 -12.33
C ALA A 220 -19.14 2.23 -11.21
N ILE A 221 -17.84 2.50 -11.39
CA ILE A 221 -17.05 3.31 -10.44
C ILE A 221 -17.67 4.70 -10.31
N ALA A 222 -17.97 5.39 -11.43
CA ALA A 222 -18.54 6.74 -11.43
C ALA A 222 -19.93 6.82 -10.78
N GLU A 223 -20.68 5.72 -10.79
CA GLU A 223 -21.96 5.57 -10.07
C GLU A 223 -21.78 5.35 -8.56
N GLY A 224 -20.53 5.28 -8.07
CA GLY A 224 -20.20 5.02 -6.66
C GLY A 224 -20.26 3.55 -6.27
N LYS A 225 -20.25 2.61 -7.22
CA LYS A 225 -20.19 1.18 -6.93
C LYS A 225 -18.78 0.77 -6.50
N VAL A 226 -18.71 -0.25 -5.64
CA VAL A 226 -17.48 -0.86 -5.19
C VAL A 226 -17.16 -2.08 -6.04
N ILE A 227 -16.00 -2.04 -6.70
CA ILE A 227 -15.60 -3.04 -7.71
C ILE A 227 -14.50 -3.94 -7.15
N GLY A 228 -14.73 -5.25 -7.12
CA GLY A 228 -13.66 -6.23 -7.04
C GLY A 228 -13.02 -6.40 -8.41
N TRP A 229 -11.72 -6.13 -8.54
CA TRP A 229 -10.99 -6.13 -9.81
C TRP A 229 -9.87 -7.19 -9.78
N PHE A 230 -10.06 -8.25 -10.56
CA PHE A 230 -9.16 -9.40 -10.65
C PHE A 230 -8.69 -9.57 -12.10
N GLN A 231 -7.45 -9.18 -12.38
CA GLN A 231 -6.88 -9.15 -13.72
C GLN A 231 -5.46 -9.71 -13.76
N GLY A 232 -5.10 -10.42 -14.83
CA GLY A 232 -3.72 -10.78 -15.12
C GLY A 232 -2.95 -11.43 -13.96
N ARG A 233 -1.64 -11.20 -13.93
CA ARG A 233 -0.71 -11.73 -12.93
C ARG A 233 -0.80 -10.95 -11.62
N LEU A 234 -0.84 -11.65 -10.50
CA LEU A 234 -0.82 -11.07 -9.16
C LEU A 234 0.42 -10.19 -8.95
N GLU A 235 0.22 -9.05 -8.28
CA GLU A 235 1.27 -8.15 -7.83
C GLU A 235 2.14 -8.81 -6.75
N TRP A 236 3.46 -8.63 -6.85
CA TRP A 236 4.40 -9.02 -5.81
C TRP A 236 4.63 -7.86 -4.84
N GLY A 237 4.58 -8.17 -3.55
CA GLY A 237 4.68 -7.18 -2.47
C GLY A 237 3.34 -6.96 -1.75
N PRO A 238 3.30 -6.03 -0.77
CA PRO A 238 2.16 -5.87 0.12
C PRO A 238 1.06 -4.94 -0.42
N ARG A 239 1.17 -4.48 -1.66
CA ARG A 239 0.27 -3.49 -2.28
C ARG A 239 -0.48 -4.13 -3.45
N ALA A 240 -1.77 -3.86 -3.54
CA ALA A 240 -2.47 -4.04 -4.80
C ALA A 240 -2.21 -2.84 -5.70
N LEU A 241 -1.87 -3.11 -6.95
CA LEU A 241 -1.39 -2.16 -7.94
C LEU A 241 -2.18 -2.35 -9.25
N GLY A 242 -3.47 -2.67 -9.16
CA GLY A 242 -4.37 -2.72 -10.31
C GLY A 242 -4.67 -4.13 -10.86
N ASN A 243 -4.20 -5.21 -10.25
CA ASN A 243 -4.50 -6.58 -10.69
C ASN A 243 -5.27 -7.40 -9.65
N ARG A 244 -5.13 -7.11 -8.34
CA ARG A 244 -5.97 -7.66 -7.26
C ARG A 244 -6.47 -6.55 -6.35
N SER A 245 -7.33 -5.72 -6.91
CA SER A 245 -7.71 -4.44 -6.32
C SER A 245 -9.20 -4.37 -6.01
N ILE A 246 -9.56 -3.62 -4.98
CA ILE A 246 -10.92 -3.07 -4.83
C ILE A 246 -10.85 -1.61 -5.27
N LEU A 247 -11.71 -1.24 -6.20
CA LEU A 247 -11.76 0.07 -6.81
C LEU A 247 -13.02 0.83 -6.37
N GLY A 248 -12.92 2.15 -6.31
CA GLY A 248 -14.04 3.04 -5.99
C GLY A 248 -13.83 4.46 -6.51
N ASP A 249 -14.90 5.26 -6.48
CA ASP A 249 -14.87 6.65 -6.93
C ASP A 249 -14.08 7.53 -5.97
N PRO A 250 -12.96 8.15 -6.39
CA PRO A 250 -12.19 9.00 -5.51
C PRO A 250 -12.89 10.33 -5.18
N ARG A 251 -13.86 10.76 -6.01
CA ARG A 251 -14.57 12.04 -5.90
C ARG A 251 -15.59 12.07 -4.76
N ARG A 252 -16.01 10.88 -4.32
CA ARG A 252 -17.06 10.71 -3.29
C ARG A 252 -16.48 10.77 -1.89
N ALA A 253 -16.90 11.77 -1.11
CA ALA A 253 -16.44 11.92 0.28
C ALA A 253 -16.86 10.74 1.18
N ASP A 254 -18.01 10.11 0.91
CA ASP A 254 -18.55 8.97 1.65
C ASP A 254 -17.93 7.62 1.25
N MET A 255 -17.11 7.57 0.18
CA MET A 255 -16.54 6.31 -0.32
C MET A 255 -15.64 5.62 0.70
N LYS A 256 -14.94 6.38 1.56
CA LYS A 256 -14.13 5.82 2.65
C LYS A 256 -14.99 5.00 3.61
N ASP A 257 -16.15 5.54 3.98
CA ASP A 257 -17.08 4.91 4.92
C ASP A 257 -17.77 3.72 4.27
N ILE A 258 -18.19 3.86 3.01
CA ILE A 258 -18.76 2.77 2.21
C ILE A 258 -17.79 1.58 2.16
N LEU A 259 -16.51 1.78 1.85
CA LEU A 259 -15.52 0.71 1.76
C LEU A 259 -15.23 0.07 3.13
N ASN A 260 -15.17 0.88 4.19
CA ASN A 260 -14.96 0.38 5.54
C ASN A 260 -16.17 -0.46 6.03
N LEU A 261 -17.40 -0.02 5.76
CA LEU A 261 -18.63 -0.73 6.13
C LEU A 261 -18.87 -1.98 5.29
N LYS A 262 -18.72 -1.89 3.96
CA LYS A 262 -19.04 -2.98 3.04
C LYS A 262 -18.02 -4.11 3.05
N ILE A 263 -16.74 -3.80 3.32
CA ILE A 263 -15.62 -4.73 3.10
C ILE A 263 -14.62 -4.70 4.23
N LYS A 264 -13.96 -3.57 4.48
CA LYS A 264 -12.68 -3.59 5.22
C LYS A 264 -12.81 -3.78 6.71
N ARG A 265 -13.92 -3.34 7.32
CA ARG A 265 -14.19 -3.43 8.77
C ARG A 265 -12.99 -2.99 9.62
N ARG A 266 -12.28 -1.94 9.15
CA ARG A 266 -11.03 -1.45 9.73
C ARG A 266 -11.20 -0.04 10.26
N GLU A 267 -10.20 0.42 11.00
CA GLU A 267 -10.21 1.73 11.64
C GLU A 267 -10.31 2.87 10.61
N SER A 268 -11.14 3.88 10.88
CA SER A 268 -11.48 4.97 9.94
C SER A 268 -10.29 5.82 9.49
N PHE A 269 -9.24 5.89 10.29
CA PHE A 269 -8.04 6.68 9.97
C PHE A 269 -7.14 6.04 8.91
N ARG A 270 -7.37 4.78 8.51
CA ARG A 270 -6.53 4.13 7.49
C ARG A 270 -6.85 4.66 6.10
N PRO A 271 -5.90 5.32 5.42
CA PRO A 271 -6.18 5.93 4.13
C PRO A 271 -6.32 4.89 3.00
N PHE A 272 -6.91 5.35 1.91
CA PHE A 272 -6.93 4.69 0.60
C PHE A 272 -5.95 5.40 -0.35
N ALA A 273 -5.56 4.73 -1.42
CA ALA A 273 -4.52 5.22 -2.31
C ALA A 273 -5.10 5.66 -3.66
N PRO A 274 -4.63 6.78 -4.23
CA PRO A 274 -4.92 7.15 -5.62
C PRO A 274 -4.05 6.36 -6.60
N SER A 275 -4.68 5.74 -7.60
CA SER A 275 -4.03 5.26 -8.81
C SER A 275 -4.34 6.21 -9.95
N ILE A 276 -3.30 6.79 -10.57
CA ILE A 276 -3.40 7.86 -11.58
C ILE A 276 -2.65 7.48 -12.85
N LEU A 277 -3.13 7.96 -14.00
CA LEU A 277 -2.33 7.94 -15.24
C LEU A 277 -1.04 8.75 -15.03
N ARG A 278 0.11 8.17 -15.42
CA ARG A 278 1.43 8.78 -15.18
C ARG A 278 1.53 10.19 -15.75
N GLU A 279 0.97 10.41 -16.94
CA GLU A 279 0.94 11.70 -17.65
C GLU A 279 0.17 12.79 -16.88
N SER A 280 -0.73 12.43 -15.98
CA SER A 280 -1.55 13.38 -15.21
C SER A 280 -0.98 13.73 -13.83
N VAL A 281 0.11 13.10 -13.39
CA VAL A 281 0.74 13.39 -12.09
C VAL A 281 1.04 14.88 -11.86
N PRO A 282 1.71 15.61 -12.77
CA PRO A 282 2.09 17.01 -12.52
C PRO A 282 0.89 17.94 -12.30
N ASP A 283 -0.28 17.60 -12.81
CA ASP A 283 -1.51 18.40 -12.67
C ASP A 283 -2.24 18.16 -11.34
N TRP A 284 -1.89 17.10 -10.61
CA TRP A 284 -2.60 16.66 -9.40
C TRP A 284 -1.73 16.63 -8.15
N PHE A 285 -0.43 16.41 -8.29
CA PHE A 285 0.53 16.35 -7.19
C PHE A 285 1.57 17.46 -7.28
N GLU A 286 2.07 17.89 -6.13
CA GLU A 286 3.14 18.90 -6.05
C GLU A 286 4.51 18.35 -6.49
N THR A 287 4.67 17.03 -6.52
CA THR A 287 5.88 16.32 -6.93
C THR A 287 5.57 15.43 -8.13
N ASP A 288 6.27 15.66 -9.24
CA ASP A 288 6.21 14.85 -10.45
C ASP A 288 7.30 13.77 -10.42
N ASP A 289 6.91 12.53 -10.12
CA ASP A 289 7.82 11.39 -10.01
C ASP A 289 7.09 10.08 -10.35
N ASP A 290 7.86 9.05 -10.70
CA ASP A 290 7.38 7.71 -10.99
C ASP A 290 7.24 6.89 -9.70
N VAL A 291 6.00 6.55 -9.34
CA VAL A 291 5.67 5.79 -8.13
C VAL A 291 4.83 4.56 -8.49
N PRO A 292 5.37 3.58 -9.22
CA PRO A 292 4.60 2.42 -9.69
C PRO A 292 4.13 1.49 -8.56
N PHE A 293 4.71 1.61 -7.35
CA PHE A 293 4.56 0.62 -6.27
C PHE A 293 3.84 1.14 -5.01
N MET A 294 3.26 2.33 -5.02
CA MET A 294 2.69 2.96 -3.81
C MET A 294 3.69 3.07 -2.64
N MET A 295 4.94 3.39 -2.97
CA MET A 295 6.05 3.47 -2.01
C MET A 295 6.35 4.90 -1.56
N GLN A 296 5.72 5.92 -2.15
CA GLN A 296 5.84 7.33 -1.77
C GLN A 296 4.47 7.93 -1.46
N VAL A 297 4.45 8.90 -0.55
CA VAL A 297 3.29 9.75 -0.24
C VAL A 297 3.67 11.17 -0.62
N PHE A 298 2.91 11.78 -1.52
CA PHE A 298 3.13 13.15 -1.98
C PHE A 298 1.95 14.04 -1.60
N ARG A 299 2.21 15.35 -1.57
CA ARG A 299 1.16 16.36 -1.40
C ARG A 299 0.33 16.45 -2.67
N ILE A 300 -0.98 16.38 -2.50
CA ILE A 300 -1.94 16.69 -3.55
C ILE A 300 -2.03 18.21 -3.60
N ARG A 301 -2.03 18.77 -4.82
CA ARG A 301 -2.18 20.22 -5.03
C ARG A 301 -3.44 20.73 -4.34
N GLU A 302 -3.33 21.86 -3.64
CA GLU A 302 -4.37 22.33 -2.72
C GLU A 302 -5.74 22.48 -3.38
N GLU A 303 -5.77 23.03 -4.59
CA GLU A 303 -6.95 23.21 -5.41
C GLU A 303 -7.62 21.89 -5.84
N LYS A 304 -6.86 20.80 -5.92
CA LYS A 304 -7.34 19.47 -6.34
C LYS A 304 -7.89 18.61 -5.20
N ARG A 305 -7.56 18.93 -3.95
CA ARG A 305 -7.91 18.10 -2.78
C ARG A 305 -9.41 17.84 -2.63
N LYS A 306 -10.25 18.84 -2.96
CA LYS A 306 -11.72 18.73 -2.89
C LYS A 306 -12.32 17.89 -4.01
N GLU A 307 -11.60 17.71 -5.13
CA GLU A 307 -12.06 16.90 -6.27
C GLU A 307 -11.93 15.40 -5.99
N ILE A 308 -11.02 14.99 -5.09
CA ILE A 308 -10.73 13.58 -4.78
C ILE A 308 -10.66 13.28 -3.26
N PRO A 309 -11.70 13.60 -2.48
CA PRO A 309 -11.69 13.49 -1.03
C PRO A 309 -11.49 12.05 -0.51
N ALA A 310 -11.85 11.02 -1.29
CA ALA A 310 -11.75 9.63 -0.84
C ALA A 310 -10.29 9.11 -0.73
N VAL A 311 -9.38 9.73 -1.46
CA VAL A 311 -7.95 9.36 -1.53
C VAL A 311 -7.03 10.45 -0.97
N THR A 312 -7.59 11.61 -0.62
CA THR A 312 -6.88 12.69 0.08
C THR A 312 -6.83 12.41 1.59
N HIS A 313 -5.64 12.41 2.16
CA HIS A 313 -5.41 12.29 3.60
C HIS A 313 -5.76 13.59 4.33
N VAL A 314 -5.91 13.53 5.65
CA VAL A 314 -6.24 14.70 6.48
C VAL A 314 -5.20 15.84 6.39
N ASP A 315 -3.96 15.51 6.06
CA ASP A 315 -2.85 16.46 5.86
C ASP A 315 -2.66 16.89 4.40
N GLY A 316 -3.62 16.59 3.51
CA GLY A 316 -3.58 16.96 2.09
C GLY A 316 -2.68 16.08 1.23
N THR A 317 -2.16 14.97 1.77
CA THR A 317 -1.31 14.03 1.03
C THR A 317 -2.09 12.86 0.42
N GLY A 318 -1.48 12.13 -0.50
CA GLY A 318 -2.01 10.88 -1.06
C GLY A 318 -0.88 9.89 -1.35
N ARG A 319 -1.11 8.60 -1.10
CA ARG A 319 -0.13 7.54 -1.41
C ARG A 319 -0.22 7.12 -2.87
N LEU A 320 0.48 7.85 -3.72
CA LEU A 320 0.45 7.75 -5.17
C LEU A 320 0.78 6.35 -5.71
N GLN A 321 0.00 5.87 -6.68
CA GLN A 321 0.43 4.88 -7.67
C GLN A 321 0.38 5.51 -9.06
N THR A 322 1.52 5.57 -9.75
CA THR A 322 1.54 5.89 -11.18
C THR A 322 1.23 4.66 -12.02
N VAL A 323 0.38 4.84 -13.03
CA VAL A 323 -0.03 3.78 -13.95
C VAL A 323 0.37 4.21 -15.36
N THR A 324 1.17 3.37 -16.03
CA THR A 324 1.62 3.62 -17.40
C THR A 324 0.97 2.62 -18.35
N TRP A 325 0.80 3.03 -19.61
CA TRP A 325 0.31 2.15 -20.68
C TRP A 325 1.24 0.96 -20.93
N GLY A 326 2.55 1.12 -20.72
CA GLY A 326 3.53 0.03 -20.83
C GLY A 326 3.49 -0.96 -19.66
N GLY A 327 3.24 -0.48 -18.43
CA GLY A 327 3.26 -1.30 -17.22
C GLY A 327 1.96 -2.08 -17.01
N ASN A 328 0.80 -1.44 -17.15
CA ASN A 328 -0.50 -2.09 -17.04
C ASN A 328 -1.55 -1.47 -17.99
N PRO A 329 -1.56 -1.86 -19.28
CA PRO A 329 -2.41 -1.24 -20.30
C PRO A 329 -3.90 -1.35 -20.00
N ARG A 330 -4.36 -2.49 -19.45
CA ARG A 330 -5.78 -2.69 -19.11
C ARG A 330 -6.20 -1.78 -17.95
N TYR A 331 -5.35 -1.61 -16.93
CA TYR A 331 -5.63 -0.70 -15.82
C TYR A 331 -5.54 0.78 -16.24
N ALA A 332 -4.55 1.13 -17.07
CA ALA A 332 -4.47 2.46 -17.69
C ALA A 332 -5.74 2.76 -18.51
N ARG A 333 -6.23 1.80 -19.30
CA ARG A 333 -7.49 1.93 -20.05
C ARG A 333 -8.70 2.14 -19.16
N LEU A 334 -8.80 1.43 -18.03
CA LEU A 334 -9.86 1.64 -17.06
C LEU A 334 -9.83 3.06 -16.48
N ILE A 335 -8.65 3.54 -16.07
CA ILE A 335 -8.49 4.89 -15.51
C ILE A 335 -8.79 5.95 -16.58
N SER A 336 -8.34 5.73 -17.81
CA SER A 336 -8.64 6.61 -18.95
C SER A 336 -10.15 6.66 -19.25
N ALA A 337 -10.83 5.51 -19.27
CA ALA A 337 -12.29 5.49 -19.44
C ALA A 337 -13.02 6.21 -18.29
N PHE A 338 -12.51 6.12 -17.06
CA PHE A 338 -13.05 6.88 -15.93
C PHE A 338 -12.77 8.38 -16.09
N HIS A 339 -11.58 8.76 -16.57
CA HIS A 339 -11.23 10.14 -16.89
C HIS A 339 -12.19 10.73 -17.93
N ASP A 340 -12.44 10.03 -19.03
CA ASP A 340 -13.36 10.48 -20.09
C ASP A 340 -14.79 10.75 -19.56
N LEU A 341 -15.24 9.97 -18.58
CA LEU A 341 -16.57 10.11 -17.97
C LEU A 341 -16.65 11.23 -16.92
N THR A 342 -15.54 11.58 -16.27
CA THR A 342 -15.57 12.33 -15.00
C THR A 342 -14.68 13.56 -14.97
N GLY A 343 -13.75 13.70 -15.90
CA GLY A 343 -12.66 14.69 -15.85
C GLY A 343 -11.58 14.39 -14.81
N VAL A 344 -11.65 13.25 -14.11
CA VAL A 344 -10.67 12.86 -13.06
C VAL A 344 -9.86 11.64 -13.51
N PRO A 345 -8.54 11.74 -13.72
CA PRO A 345 -7.69 10.64 -14.20
C PRO A 345 -7.19 9.74 -13.06
N ILE A 346 -8.01 9.58 -12.01
CA ILE A 346 -7.65 8.89 -10.77
C ILE A 346 -8.77 7.92 -10.41
N VAL A 347 -8.41 6.74 -9.92
CA VAL A 347 -9.33 5.84 -9.22
C VAL A 347 -8.83 5.56 -7.80
N LEU A 348 -9.74 5.35 -6.85
CA LEU A 348 -9.36 4.83 -5.54
C LEU A 348 -8.96 3.36 -5.68
N ASN A 349 -7.83 2.97 -5.10
CA ASN A 349 -7.36 1.60 -5.06
C ASN A 349 -7.04 1.15 -3.62
N THR A 350 -7.47 -0.08 -3.29
CA THR A 350 -7.03 -0.83 -2.11
C THR A 350 -6.90 -2.32 -2.42
N SER A 351 -6.16 -3.05 -1.58
CA SER A 351 -6.01 -4.50 -1.68
C SER A 351 -7.35 -5.24 -1.78
N PHE A 352 -7.47 -6.25 -2.62
CA PHE A 352 -8.66 -7.11 -2.68
C PHE A 352 -8.56 -8.23 -1.64
N ASN A 353 -9.18 -8.01 -0.47
CA ASN A 353 -9.22 -8.91 0.69
C ASN A 353 -10.17 -8.41 1.81
N GLU A 354 -10.55 -9.30 2.73
CA GLU A 354 -11.27 -8.96 3.98
C GLU A 354 -10.47 -9.46 5.21
N ASN A 355 -9.46 -8.69 5.64
CA ASN A 355 -8.55 -9.06 6.76
C ASN A 355 -7.77 -10.38 6.57
N GLU A 356 -7.64 -10.85 5.34
CA GLU A 356 -6.84 -12.00 4.90
C GLU A 356 -5.74 -11.53 3.91
N PRO A 357 -4.82 -12.40 3.45
CA PRO A 357 -3.93 -12.06 2.34
C PRO A 357 -4.70 -11.59 1.09
N VAL A 358 -4.02 -10.91 0.17
CA VAL A 358 -4.65 -10.49 -1.09
C VAL A 358 -5.08 -11.73 -1.88
N VAL A 359 -6.29 -11.70 -2.44
CA VAL A 359 -6.82 -12.84 -3.22
C VAL A 359 -5.87 -13.16 -4.38
N CYS A 360 -5.53 -14.42 -4.51
CA CYS A 360 -4.61 -14.95 -5.51
C CYS A 360 -5.36 -15.69 -6.62
N LYS A 361 -6.35 -16.51 -6.25
CA LYS A 361 -7.13 -17.37 -7.16
C LYS A 361 -8.53 -16.81 -7.45
N PRO A 362 -9.17 -17.18 -8.58
CA PRO A 362 -10.55 -16.77 -8.87
C PRO A 362 -11.53 -17.15 -7.77
N GLU A 363 -11.39 -18.34 -7.16
CA GLU A 363 -12.24 -18.81 -6.07
C GLU A 363 -12.20 -17.88 -4.86
N GLU A 364 -10.99 -17.42 -4.48
CA GLU A 364 -10.78 -16.51 -3.35
C GLU A 364 -11.42 -15.14 -3.62
N ALA A 365 -11.34 -14.66 -4.87
CA ALA A 365 -12.01 -13.42 -5.28
C ALA A 365 -13.53 -13.54 -5.26
N ILE A 366 -14.08 -14.68 -5.69
CA ILE A 366 -15.51 -14.99 -5.64
C ILE A 366 -15.98 -15.10 -4.18
N ASP A 367 -15.23 -15.81 -3.33
CA ASP A 367 -15.53 -15.93 -1.89
C ASP A 367 -15.57 -14.56 -1.22
N CYS A 368 -14.56 -13.72 -1.50
CA CYS A 368 -14.52 -12.36 -0.96
C CYS A 368 -15.71 -11.52 -1.47
N PHE A 369 -16.05 -11.60 -2.76
CA PHE A 369 -17.20 -10.89 -3.32
C PHE A 369 -18.54 -11.34 -2.71
N LEU A 370 -18.75 -12.65 -2.56
CA LEU A 370 -20.00 -13.22 -2.04
C LEU A 370 -20.19 -12.93 -0.55
N ARG A 371 -19.12 -12.96 0.25
CA ARG A 371 -19.14 -12.69 1.69
C ARG A 371 -19.23 -11.20 2.03
N THR A 372 -18.82 -10.32 1.12
CA THR A 372 -18.85 -8.86 1.30
C THR A 372 -19.98 -8.22 0.52
N LYS A 373 -20.18 -6.91 0.72
CA LYS A 373 -21.20 -6.13 0.01
C LYS A 373 -20.65 -5.41 -1.23
N MET A 374 -19.66 -6.00 -1.92
CA MET A 374 -19.19 -5.49 -3.21
C MET A 374 -20.33 -5.50 -4.22
N ASP A 375 -20.38 -4.46 -5.05
CA ASP A 375 -21.47 -4.26 -6.01
C ASP A 375 -21.19 -4.96 -7.35
N VAL A 376 -19.91 -4.99 -7.75
CA VAL A 376 -19.45 -5.61 -8.99
C VAL A 376 -18.17 -6.40 -8.73
N LEU A 377 -18.03 -7.55 -9.39
CA LEU A 377 -16.78 -8.32 -9.50
C LEU A 377 -16.42 -8.47 -10.97
N VAL A 378 -15.19 -8.09 -11.32
CA VAL A 378 -14.62 -8.30 -12.66
C VAL A 378 -13.51 -9.33 -12.57
N LEU A 379 -13.73 -10.50 -13.16
CA LEU A 379 -12.80 -11.62 -13.25
C LEU A 379 -12.35 -11.82 -14.70
N GLY A 380 -11.16 -11.33 -15.04
CA GLY A 380 -10.72 -11.32 -16.43
C GLY A 380 -11.71 -10.54 -17.29
N ASP A 381 -12.33 -11.22 -18.25
CA ASP A 381 -13.32 -10.63 -19.17
C ASP A 381 -14.77 -10.88 -18.73
N THR A 382 -15.01 -11.34 -17.50
CA THR A 382 -16.35 -11.60 -16.97
C THR A 382 -16.72 -10.59 -15.89
N LEU A 383 -17.84 -9.90 -16.08
CA LEU A 383 -18.44 -8.97 -15.15
C LEU A 383 -19.61 -9.66 -14.43
N VAL A 384 -19.56 -9.64 -13.10
CA VAL A 384 -20.62 -10.12 -12.21
C VAL A 384 -21.15 -8.91 -11.43
N GLN A 385 -22.45 -8.68 -11.47
CA GLN A 385 -23.09 -7.52 -10.83
C GLN A 385 -24.26 -7.97 -9.96
N ARG A 386 -24.38 -7.40 -8.76
CA ARG A 386 -25.52 -7.59 -7.85
C ARG A 386 -26.75 -6.79 -8.25
#